data_AF-A0A963Y6N7-F1
#
_entry.id   AF-A0A963Y6N7-F1
#
_cell.length_a   1.000
_cell.length_b   1.000
_cell.length_c   1.000
_cell.angle_alpha   90.00
_cell.angle_beta   90.00
_cell.angle_gamma   90.00
#
_symmetry.space_group_name_H-M   'P 1'
#
loop_
_entity.id
_entity.type
_entity.pdbx_description
1 polymer ?
#
loop_
_entity_poly.entity_id
_entity_poly.type
_entity_poly.pdbx_seq_one_letter_code
_entity_poly.pdbx_strand_id
1 'polypeptide(L)'
;MAGQRKLFEDVGSETRGAAPQGGMIDAGKRGARGAIRIWLFILFALVVAMIAVGGLTRLTDSGLSITEWRPVTGALPPLSDADWQVEFAKYQASPEYRLQNSHMDLAAFKSIFWWEWGHRQLGRVIGVVWAVGFLFFWAARRIPTGWTRRLLGLGVLGGLQGAIGWWMVASGLSGRMVDVASYRLATHLGLAFAILGLIAWYALSLSRPEAQLMQARRSREGKLFSLSTGLM
;
A
#
# COMPACT_ATOMS: atom_id res chain seq x y z
N MET A 1 -22.36 82.50 -8.69
CA MET A 1 -21.58 81.46 -9.41
C MET A 1 -21.81 80.13 -8.71
N ALA A 2 -22.84 79.39 -9.09
CA ALA A 2 -23.12 78.07 -8.52
C ALA A 2 -22.31 77.01 -9.29
N GLY A 3 -21.36 76.36 -8.61
CA GLY A 3 -20.55 75.31 -9.21
C GLY A 3 -21.39 74.08 -9.54
N GLN A 4 -21.32 73.61 -10.79
CA GLN A 4 -21.88 72.33 -11.23
C GLN A 4 -21.30 71.21 -10.37
N ARG A 5 -22.15 70.58 -9.54
CA ARG A 5 -21.82 69.29 -8.93
C ARG A 5 -21.83 68.24 -10.05
N LYS A 6 -20.65 67.69 -10.35
CA LYS A 6 -20.50 66.53 -11.23
C LYS A 6 -21.23 65.35 -10.58
N LEU A 7 -22.45 65.06 -11.03
CA LEU A 7 -23.31 64.00 -10.48
C LEU A 7 -22.97 62.62 -11.07
N PHE A 8 -22.15 62.58 -12.11
CA PHE A 8 -21.71 61.36 -12.77
C PHE A 8 -20.19 61.34 -12.75
N GLU A 9 -19.64 60.53 -11.87
CA GLU A 9 -18.27 60.04 -12.01
C GLU A 9 -18.31 59.02 -13.16
N ASP A 10 -17.71 59.35 -14.29
CA ASP A 10 -17.44 58.38 -15.35
C ASP A 10 -16.54 57.31 -14.73
N VAL A 11 -17.10 56.15 -14.40
CA VAL A 11 -16.34 54.94 -14.03
C VAL A 11 -15.72 54.37 -15.31
N GLY A 12 -14.94 55.21 -15.99
CA GLY A 12 -14.15 54.89 -17.14
C GLY A 12 -12.91 54.15 -16.67
N SER A 13 -12.82 52.87 -17.03
CA SER A 13 -11.60 52.08 -16.95
C SER A 13 -11.02 51.87 -15.55
N GLU A 14 -11.85 51.49 -14.58
CA GLU A 14 -11.30 50.68 -13.49
C GLU A 14 -10.71 49.41 -14.12
N THR A 15 -9.37 49.34 -14.14
CA THR A 15 -8.60 48.14 -14.38
C THR A 15 -9.39 46.93 -13.91
N ARG A 16 -9.86 46.08 -14.83
CA ARG A 16 -10.50 44.80 -14.49
C ARG A 16 -9.61 44.16 -13.44
N GLY A 17 -10.05 44.16 -12.18
CA GLY A 17 -9.28 43.62 -11.08
C GLY A 17 -8.76 42.26 -11.51
N ALA A 18 -7.45 42.05 -11.39
CA ALA A 18 -6.80 40.84 -11.89
C ALA A 18 -7.67 39.64 -11.55
N ALA A 19 -8.07 38.87 -12.58
CA ALA A 19 -8.99 37.76 -12.40
C ALA A 19 -8.53 36.93 -11.20
N PRO A 20 -9.41 36.64 -10.22
CA PRO A 20 -8.99 36.04 -8.97
C PRO A 20 -8.19 34.78 -9.28
N GLN A 21 -6.89 34.80 -8.94
CA GLN A 21 -6.02 33.64 -9.09
C GLN A 21 -6.50 32.58 -8.10
N GLY A 22 -7.45 31.74 -8.54
CA GLY A 22 -7.97 30.64 -7.74
C GLY A 22 -6.84 29.69 -7.32
N GLY A 23 -6.96 29.13 -6.11
CA GLY A 23 -6.00 28.13 -5.61
C GLY A 23 -4.91 28.66 -4.66
N MET A 24 -4.95 29.93 -4.27
CA MET A 24 -4.04 30.49 -3.24
C MET A 24 -4.19 29.78 -1.88
N ILE A 25 -5.40 29.35 -1.51
CA ILE A 25 -5.68 28.64 -0.25
C ILE A 25 -5.11 27.20 -0.27
N ASP A 26 -4.97 26.61 -1.46
CA ASP A 26 -4.50 25.23 -1.65
C ASP A 26 -2.99 25.13 -1.97
N ALA A 27 -2.31 26.26 -2.21
CA ALA A 27 -0.91 26.29 -2.62
C ALA A 27 0.00 25.56 -1.62
N GLY A 28 -0.17 25.78 -0.30
CA GLY A 28 0.57 25.07 0.75
C GLY A 28 0.24 23.57 0.87
N LYS A 29 -0.98 23.17 0.49
CA LYS A 29 -1.42 21.76 0.52
C LYS A 29 -0.97 20.97 -0.71
N ARG A 30 -0.65 21.62 -1.83
CA ARG A 30 -0.17 20.96 -3.06
C ARG A 30 1.14 20.18 -2.85
N GLY A 31 2.08 20.72 -2.07
CA GLY A 31 3.36 20.05 -1.77
C GLY A 31 3.17 18.74 -0.98
N ALA A 32 2.26 18.74 -0.01
CA ALA A 32 1.93 17.55 0.78
C ALA A 32 1.28 16.44 -0.06
N ARG A 33 0.42 16.81 -1.02
CA ARG A 33 -0.18 15.84 -1.96
C ARG A 33 0.87 15.15 -2.83
N GLY A 34 1.86 15.91 -3.31
CA GLY A 34 2.99 15.36 -4.07
C GLY A 34 3.81 14.36 -3.24
N ALA A 35 4.14 14.72 -2.00
CA ALA A 35 4.87 13.84 -1.09
C ALA A 35 4.12 12.55 -0.76
N ILE A 36 2.80 12.64 -0.47
CA ILE A 36 1.96 11.46 -0.23
C ILE A 36 1.90 10.57 -1.47
N ARG A 37 1.83 11.16 -2.67
CA ARG A 37 1.84 10.41 -3.93
C ARG A 37 3.16 9.65 -4.13
N ILE A 38 4.31 10.28 -3.88
CA ILE A 38 5.62 9.61 -3.96
C ILE A 38 5.67 8.45 -2.96
N TRP A 39 5.24 8.69 -1.71
CA TRP A 39 5.16 7.65 -0.69
C TRP A 39 4.25 6.48 -1.10
N LEU A 40 3.10 6.74 -1.71
CA LEU A 40 2.23 5.69 -2.26
C LEU A 40 2.90 4.92 -3.41
N PHE A 41 3.69 5.57 -4.27
CA PHE A 41 4.45 4.85 -5.30
C PHE A 41 5.59 4.01 -4.74
N ILE A 42 6.23 4.46 -3.67
CA ILE A 42 7.20 3.64 -2.93
C ILE A 42 6.50 2.38 -2.39
N LEU A 43 5.36 2.54 -1.72
CA LEU A 43 4.55 1.40 -1.26
C LEU A 43 4.11 0.50 -2.41
N PHE A 44 3.70 1.06 -3.54
CA PHE A 44 3.33 0.30 -4.74
C PHE A 44 4.49 -0.58 -5.22
N ALA A 45 5.68 0.01 -5.40
CA ALA A 45 6.87 -0.72 -5.84
C ALA A 45 7.25 -1.84 -4.85
N LEU A 46 7.17 -1.56 -3.55
CA LEU A 46 7.43 -2.57 -2.52
C LEU A 46 6.40 -3.71 -2.55
N VAL A 47 5.12 -3.43 -2.76
CA VAL A 47 4.08 -4.47 -2.88
C VAL A 47 4.27 -5.29 -4.16
N VAL A 48 4.67 -4.69 -5.29
CA VAL A 48 5.04 -5.44 -6.50
C VAL A 48 6.21 -6.39 -6.21
N ALA A 49 7.26 -5.90 -5.55
CA ALA A 49 8.38 -6.74 -5.12
C ALA A 49 7.93 -7.86 -4.18
N MET A 50 7.02 -7.57 -3.24
CA MET A 50 6.45 -8.55 -2.31
C MET A 50 5.71 -9.68 -3.04
N ILE A 51 4.93 -9.35 -4.06
CA ILE A 51 4.21 -10.33 -4.89
C ILE A 51 5.21 -11.18 -5.69
N ALA A 52 6.24 -10.57 -6.29
CA ALA A 52 7.26 -11.30 -7.04
C ALA A 52 8.07 -12.26 -6.15
N VAL A 53 8.57 -11.77 -5.01
CA VAL A 53 9.33 -12.57 -4.04
C VAL A 53 8.45 -13.67 -3.43
N GLY A 54 7.19 -13.37 -3.11
CA GLY A 54 6.23 -14.38 -2.63
C GLY A 54 5.93 -15.46 -3.67
N GLY A 55 5.79 -15.06 -4.95
CA GLY A 55 5.67 -15.99 -6.07
C GLY A 55 6.87 -16.92 -6.20
N LEU A 56 8.09 -16.38 -6.11
CA LEU A 56 9.33 -17.16 -6.10
C LEU A 56 9.42 -18.09 -4.89
N THR A 57 9.03 -17.62 -3.71
CA THR A 57 9.01 -18.43 -2.47
C THR A 57 8.09 -19.64 -2.65
N ARG A 58 6.95 -19.47 -3.34
CA ARG A 58 6.06 -20.58 -3.67
C ARG A 58 6.63 -21.51 -4.74
N LEU A 59 7.20 -20.96 -5.82
CA LEU A 59 7.77 -21.76 -6.92
C LEU A 59 9.01 -22.56 -6.50
N THR A 60 9.65 -22.17 -5.39
CA THR A 60 10.82 -22.85 -4.81
C THR A 60 10.44 -23.77 -3.64
N ASP A 61 9.14 -23.97 -3.39
CA ASP A 61 8.62 -24.75 -2.26
C ASP A 61 9.26 -24.38 -0.90
N SER A 62 9.55 -23.09 -0.73
CA SER A 62 10.15 -22.54 0.49
C SER A 62 9.09 -22.01 1.46
N GLY A 63 7.81 -22.10 1.13
CA GLY A 63 6.71 -21.46 1.87
C GLY A 63 6.43 -22.00 3.27
N LEU A 64 7.05 -23.12 3.67
CA LEU A 64 6.91 -23.75 4.99
C LEU A 64 8.26 -24.01 5.68
N SER A 65 9.35 -23.42 5.17
CA SER A 65 10.70 -23.56 5.74
C SER A 65 10.85 -22.95 7.14
N ILE A 66 10.05 -21.93 7.48
CA ILE A 66 10.02 -21.26 8.79
C ILE A 66 8.69 -21.58 9.49
N THR A 67 8.74 -22.60 10.35
CA THR A 67 7.55 -23.13 11.04
C THR A 67 7.03 -22.22 12.16
N GLU A 68 7.86 -21.31 12.68
CA GLU A 68 7.49 -20.42 13.78
C GLU A 68 7.04 -19.03 13.30
N TRP A 69 5.96 -18.52 13.89
CA TRP A 69 5.61 -17.11 13.73
C TRP A 69 6.40 -16.25 14.72
N ARG A 70 7.43 -15.56 14.24
CA ARG A 70 8.23 -14.62 15.02
C ARG A 70 8.15 -13.20 14.43
N PRO A 71 7.07 -12.42 14.70
CA PRO A 71 6.84 -11.12 14.06
C PRO A 71 7.97 -10.12 14.30
N VAL A 72 8.53 -10.12 15.52
CA VAL A 72 9.59 -9.18 15.95
C VAL A 72 10.95 -9.86 15.98
N THR A 73 11.08 -10.98 16.69
CA THR A 73 12.39 -11.66 16.87
C THR A 73 12.89 -12.37 15.63
N GLY A 74 12.03 -12.65 14.64
CA GLY A 74 12.44 -13.23 13.36
C GLY A 74 13.00 -12.22 12.36
N ALA A 75 13.20 -10.96 12.78
CA ALA A 75 13.86 -9.92 11.96
C ALA A 75 15.35 -10.18 11.80
N LEU A 76 15.96 -10.91 12.74
CA LEU A 76 17.33 -11.36 12.65
C LEU A 76 17.34 -12.81 12.13
N PRO A 77 18.09 -13.12 11.06
CA PRO A 77 18.32 -14.50 10.63
C PRO A 77 19.22 -15.22 11.65
N PRO A 78 19.35 -16.56 11.59
CA PRO A 78 20.30 -17.30 12.40
C PRO A 78 21.73 -16.77 12.16
N LEU A 79 22.42 -16.37 13.23
CA LEU A 79 23.72 -15.69 13.16
C LEU A 79 24.90 -16.63 13.44
N SER A 80 24.64 -17.78 14.05
CA SER A 80 25.64 -18.82 14.33
C SER A 80 25.30 -20.14 13.67
N ASP A 81 26.31 -20.99 13.46
CA ASP A 81 26.08 -22.35 12.96
C ASP A 81 25.21 -23.19 13.90
N ALA A 82 25.29 -22.95 15.21
CA ALA A 82 24.41 -23.59 16.19
C ALA A 82 22.94 -23.20 15.98
N ASP A 83 22.65 -21.92 15.73
CA ASP A 83 21.28 -21.45 15.45
C ASP A 83 20.74 -22.04 14.14
N TRP A 84 21.59 -22.15 13.11
CA TRP A 84 21.22 -22.80 11.85
C TRP A 84 20.85 -24.26 12.03
N GLN A 85 21.57 -25.00 12.87
CA GLN A 85 21.24 -26.39 13.19
C GLN A 85 19.93 -26.52 13.95
N VAL A 86 19.62 -25.58 14.85
CA VAL A 86 18.34 -25.56 15.57
C VAL A 86 17.17 -25.35 14.61
N GLU A 87 17.25 -24.38 13.71
CA GLU A 87 16.19 -24.14 12.72
C GLU A 87 16.07 -25.30 11.71
N PHE A 88 17.19 -25.90 11.31
CA PHE A 88 17.16 -27.07 10.44
C PHE A 88 16.53 -28.28 11.14
N ALA A 89 16.83 -28.53 12.42
CA ALA A 89 16.19 -29.59 13.19
C ALA A 89 14.66 -29.40 13.30
N LYS A 90 14.19 -28.16 13.45
CA LYS A 90 12.75 -27.84 13.39
C LYS A 90 12.18 -28.13 12.01
N TYR A 91 12.89 -27.80 10.95
CA TYR A 91 12.48 -28.10 9.58
C TYR A 91 12.43 -29.61 9.33
N GLN A 92 13.40 -30.39 9.81
CA GLN A 92 13.42 -31.85 9.72
C GLN A 92 12.22 -32.51 10.41
N ALA A 93 11.71 -31.90 11.48
CA ALA A 93 10.51 -32.34 12.17
C ALA A 93 9.20 -32.01 11.41
N SER A 94 9.26 -31.19 10.36
CA SER A 94 8.09 -30.81 9.57
C SER A 94 7.63 -31.94 8.63
N PRO A 95 6.32 -31.99 8.27
CA PRO A 95 5.84 -32.90 7.24
C PRO A 95 6.48 -32.68 5.87
N GLU A 96 6.83 -31.44 5.50
CA GLU A 96 7.42 -31.10 4.21
C GLU A 96 8.81 -31.73 4.04
N TYR A 97 9.66 -31.66 5.08
CA TYR A 97 10.93 -32.37 5.07
C TYR A 97 10.74 -33.88 4.99
N ARG A 98 9.83 -34.46 5.77
CA ARG A 98 9.63 -35.93 5.78
C ARG A 98 9.05 -36.48 4.48
N LEU A 99 8.22 -35.70 3.77
CA LEU A 99 7.46 -36.18 2.61
C LEU A 99 8.05 -35.76 1.26
N GLN A 100 8.74 -34.62 1.18
CA GLN A 100 9.27 -34.07 -0.07
C GLN A 100 10.78 -33.84 -0.02
N ASN A 101 11.31 -33.33 1.10
CA ASN A 101 12.69 -32.84 1.18
C ASN A 101 13.60 -33.69 2.08
N SER A 102 13.34 -35.00 2.21
CA SER A 102 14.02 -35.86 3.18
C SER A 102 15.52 -36.06 2.91
N HIS A 103 15.96 -35.72 1.71
CA HIS A 103 17.34 -35.79 1.23
C HIS A 103 18.07 -34.44 1.31
N MET A 104 17.41 -33.38 1.79
CA MET A 104 17.93 -32.03 1.81
C MET A 104 19.00 -31.87 2.90
N ASP A 105 20.14 -31.28 2.53
CA ASP A 105 21.20 -30.92 3.48
C ASP A 105 21.01 -29.50 4.03
N LEU A 106 21.89 -29.10 4.96
CA LEU A 106 21.82 -27.78 5.58
C LEU A 106 22.02 -26.64 4.55
N ALA A 107 22.80 -26.85 3.49
CA ALA A 107 23.07 -25.84 2.48
C ALA A 107 21.83 -25.56 1.60
N ALA A 108 21.14 -26.62 1.19
CA ALA A 108 19.86 -26.52 0.50
C ALA A 108 18.77 -25.91 1.40
N PHE A 109 18.74 -26.28 2.69
CA PHE A 109 17.84 -25.66 3.67
C PHE A 109 18.07 -24.14 3.81
N LYS A 110 19.34 -23.70 3.92
CA LYS A 110 19.66 -22.26 3.97
C LYS A 110 19.09 -21.51 2.76
N SER A 111 19.12 -22.12 1.57
CA SER A 111 18.62 -21.48 0.34
C SER A 111 17.11 -21.25 0.38
N ILE A 112 16.32 -22.25 0.79
CA ILE A 112 14.85 -22.09 0.93
C ILE A 112 14.52 -21.14 2.08
N PHE A 113 15.25 -21.21 3.19
CA PHE A 113 15.06 -20.32 4.35
C PHE A 113 15.23 -18.85 3.97
N TRP A 114 16.23 -18.51 3.14
CA TRP A 114 16.46 -17.13 2.71
C TRP A 114 15.31 -16.54 1.90
N TRP A 115 14.64 -17.34 1.07
CA TRP A 115 13.47 -16.90 0.31
C TRP A 115 12.30 -16.57 1.23
N GLU A 116 11.96 -17.47 2.14
CA GLU A 116 10.86 -17.24 3.08
C GLU A 116 11.16 -16.12 4.07
N TRP A 117 12.38 -16.08 4.61
CA TRP A 117 12.83 -15.01 5.48
C TRP A 117 12.79 -13.66 4.75
N GLY A 118 13.29 -13.61 3.51
CA GLY A 118 13.27 -12.42 2.66
C GLY A 118 11.86 -11.92 2.38
N HIS A 119 10.93 -12.83 2.07
CA HIS A 119 9.52 -12.51 1.89
C HIS A 119 8.90 -11.92 3.17
N ARG A 120 9.10 -12.58 4.33
CA ARG A 120 8.59 -12.09 5.63
C ARG A 120 9.22 -10.74 6.00
N GLN A 121 10.51 -10.57 5.76
CA GLN A 121 11.25 -9.34 6.04
C GLN A 121 10.76 -8.19 5.16
N LEU A 122 10.50 -8.44 3.87
CA LEU A 122 9.93 -7.46 2.96
C LEU A 122 8.53 -7.02 3.42
N GLY A 123 7.70 -7.96 3.91
CA GLY A 123 6.41 -7.65 4.53
C GLY A 123 6.54 -6.70 5.74
N ARG A 124 7.54 -6.92 6.61
CA ARG A 124 7.83 -6.01 7.74
C ARG A 124 8.25 -4.62 7.27
N VAL A 125 9.15 -4.56 6.28
CA VAL A 125 9.62 -3.28 5.71
C VAL A 125 8.45 -2.49 5.14
N ILE A 126 7.53 -3.12 4.42
CA ILE A 126 6.30 -2.47 3.93
C ILE A 126 5.47 -1.91 5.07
N GLY A 127 5.27 -2.71 6.14
CA GLY A 127 4.56 -2.26 7.34
C GLY A 127 5.20 -1.03 7.99
N VAL A 128 6.53 -1.01 8.10
CA VAL A 128 7.29 0.13 8.65
C VAL A 128 7.20 1.35 7.73
N VAL A 129 7.42 1.20 6.43
CA VAL A 129 7.32 2.30 5.45
C VAL A 129 5.92 2.89 5.44
N TRP A 130 4.89 2.05 5.58
CA TRP A 130 3.52 2.52 5.72
C TRP A 130 3.32 3.27 7.05
N ALA A 131 3.72 2.68 8.19
CA ALA A 131 3.51 3.26 9.51
C ALA A 131 4.25 4.60 9.67
N VAL A 132 5.53 4.64 9.32
CA VAL A 132 6.36 5.85 9.39
C VAL A 132 5.79 6.95 8.48
N GLY A 133 5.46 6.61 7.23
CA GLY A 133 4.88 7.60 6.31
C GLY A 133 3.53 8.13 6.79
N PHE A 134 2.62 7.23 7.20
CA PHE A 134 1.30 7.61 7.70
C PHE A 134 1.40 8.49 8.95
N LEU A 135 2.18 8.08 9.96
CA LEU A 135 2.36 8.83 11.20
C LEU A 135 3.02 10.17 10.95
N PHE A 136 4.04 10.24 10.07
CA PHE A 136 4.67 11.49 9.67
C PHE A 136 3.68 12.47 9.05
N PHE A 137 2.92 12.05 8.04
CA PHE A 137 1.94 12.94 7.40
C PHE A 137 0.80 13.32 8.33
N TRP A 138 0.39 12.41 9.22
CA TRP A 138 -0.65 12.65 10.21
C TRP A 138 -0.21 13.66 11.28
N ALA A 139 0.96 13.45 11.91
CA ALA A 139 1.52 14.35 12.91
C ALA A 139 1.84 15.73 12.33
N ALA A 140 2.34 15.78 11.09
CA ALA A 140 2.57 17.03 10.38
C ALA A 140 1.28 17.75 9.92
N ARG A 141 0.09 17.16 10.15
CA ARG A 141 -1.22 17.64 9.65
C ARG A 141 -1.22 17.92 8.15
N ARG A 142 -0.44 17.14 7.40
CA ARG A 142 -0.24 17.26 5.94
C ARG A 142 -1.17 16.37 5.12
N ILE A 143 -1.99 15.54 5.78
CA ILE A 143 -2.99 14.70 5.10
C ILE A 143 -4.15 15.57 4.59
N PRO A 144 -4.50 15.51 3.30
CA PRO A 144 -5.66 16.24 2.77
C PRO A 144 -6.98 15.78 3.42
N THR A 145 -7.96 16.67 3.50
CA THR A 145 -9.27 16.38 4.09
C THR A 145 -9.93 15.17 3.40
N GLY A 146 -10.41 14.21 4.21
CA GLY A 146 -11.03 12.98 3.70
C GLY A 146 -10.05 11.86 3.31
N TRP A 147 -8.74 12.11 3.31
CA TRP A 147 -7.74 11.08 2.97
C TRP A 147 -7.27 10.24 4.14
N THR A 148 -7.39 10.72 5.38
CA THR A 148 -6.92 9.99 6.58
C THR A 148 -7.53 8.59 6.67
N ARG A 149 -8.85 8.46 6.51
CA ARG A 149 -9.54 7.16 6.55
C ARG A 149 -9.12 6.22 5.41
N ARG A 150 -8.82 6.78 4.22
CA ARG A 150 -8.38 6.00 3.06
C ARG A 150 -6.98 5.43 3.27
N LEU A 151 -6.07 6.25 3.76
CA LEU A 151 -4.68 5.86 4.04
C LEU A 151 -4.59 4.89 5.24
N LEU A 152 -5.43 5.11 6.26
CA LEU A 152 -5.59 4.18 7.38
C LEU A 152 -6.14 2.84 6.90
N GLY A 153 -7.15 2.86 6.02
CA GLY A 153 -7.71 1.65 5.41
C GLY A 153 -6.67 0.80 4.69
N LEU A 154 -5.68 1.40 4.02
CA LEU A 154 -4.55 0.63 3.44
C LEU A 154 -3.76 -0.13 4.52
N GLY A 155 -3.53 0.49 5.68
CA GLY A 155 -2.84 -0.17 6.79
C GLY A 155 -3.64 -1.33 7.38
N VAL A 156 -4.96 -1.13 7.54
CA VAL A 156 -5.87 -2.19 8.01
C VAL A 156 -5.87 -3.37 7.02
N LEU A 157 -5.96 -3.10 5.71
CA LEU A 157 -5.89 -4.14 4.69
C LEU A 157 -4.51 -4.81 4.67
N GLY A 158 -3.41 -4.07 4.85
CA GLY A 158 -2.07 -4.63 4.99
C GLY A 158 -1.91 -5.51 6.23
N GLY A 159 -2.51 -5.13 7.36
CA GLY A 159 -2.56 -5.94 8.57
C GLY A 159 -3.36 -7.23 8.34
N LEU A 160 -4.51 -7.13 7.67
CA LEU A 160 -5.31 -8.29 7.26
C LEU A 160 -4.54 -9.21 6.31
N GLN A 161 -3.79 -8.65 5.36
CA GLN A 161 -2.91 -9.41 4.47
C GLN A 161 -1.89 -10.22 5.26
N GLY A 162 -1.24 -9.62 6.26
CA GLY A 162 -0.32 -10.31 7.15
C GLY A 162 -0.99 -11.40 7.99
N ALA A 163 -2.20 -11.14 8.52
CA ALA A 163 -2.97 -12.12 9.27
C ALA A 163 -3.37 -13.33 8.41
N ILE A 164 -3.78 -13.11 7.15
CA ILE A 164 -4.06 -14.17 6.19
C ILE A 164 -2.78 -14.95 5.86
N GLY A 165 -1.64 -14.26 5.69
CA GLY A 165 -0.35 -14.90 5.45
C GLY A 165 0.07 -15.82 6.61
N TRP A 166 -0.15 -15.41 7.85
CA TRP A 166 0.04 -16.31 8.99
C TRP A 166 -0.92 -17.49 8.99
N TRP A 167 -2.21 -17.23 8.75
CA TRP A 167 -3.23 -18.29 8.71
C TRP A 167 -2.91 -19.35 7.65
N MET A 168 -2.32 -18.96 6.52
CA MET A 168 -1.78 -19.89 5.52
C MET A 168 -0.71 -20.81 6.12
N VAL A 169 0.33 -20.25 6.74
CA VAL A 169 1.45 -21.03 7.32
C VAL A 169 0.99 -21.91 8.49
N ALA A 170 0.24 -21.35 9.45
CA ALA A 170 -0.23 -22.10 10.62
C ALA A 170 -1.11 -23.29 10.23
N SER A 171 -1.91 -23.14 9.18
CA SER A 171 -2.76 -24.23 8.69
C SER A 171 -2.00 -25.32 7.93
N GLY A 172 -0.85 -25.00 7.32
CA GLY A 172 0.02 -25.98 6.68
C GLY A 172 0.70 -26.92 7.68
N LEU A 173 0.82 -26.50 8.94
CA LEU A 173 1.46 -27.27 10.01
C LEU A 173 0.50 -28.25 10.73
N SER A 174 -0.81 -28.16 10.48
CA SER A 174 -1.85 -28.81 11.29
C SER A 174 -2.49 -30.06 10.64
N GLY A 175 -1.91 -30.63 9.56
CA GLY A 175 -2.55 -31.73 8.83
C GLY A 175 -1.65 -32.59 7.94
N ARG A 176 -2.27 -33.49 7.16
CA ARG A 176 -1.63 -34.37 6.15
C ARG A 176 -1.23 -33.63 4.86
N MET A 177 -1.47 -32.33 4.76
CA MET A 177 -1.21 -31.55 3.57
C MET A 177 0.20 -30.98 3.61
N VAL A 178 0.97 -31.29 2.56
CA VAL A 178 2.31 -30.78 2.30
C VAL A 178 2.28 -29.37 1.67
N ASP A 179 1.09 -28.88 1.33
CA ASP A 179 0.87 -27.62 0.63
C ASP A 179 -0.24 -26.78 1.28
N VAL A 180 -0.09 -25.46 1.23
CA VAL A 180 -1.16 -24.53 1.59
C VAL A 180 -2.35 -24.71 0.62
N ALA A 181 -3.55 -24.90 1.16
CA ALA A 181 -4.76 -25.08 0.34
C ALA A 181 -4.91 -23.97 -0.71
N SER A 182 -5.19 -24.32 -1.97
CA SER A 182 -5.25 -23.39 -3.10
C SER A 182 -6.17 -22.18 -2.86
N TYR A 183 -7.26 -22.36 -2.10
CA TYR A 183 -8.17 -21.26 -1.77
C TYR A 183 -7.54 -20.22 -0.83
N ARG A 184 -6.63 -20.62 0.07
CA ARG A 184 -5.95 -19.69 1.01
C ARG A 184 -4.92 -18.86 0.28
N LEU A 185 -4.16 -19.50 -0.61
CA LEU A 185 -3.25 -18.82 -1.53
C LEU A 185 -4.00 -17.83 -2.41
N ALA A 186 -5.12 -18.24 -3.02
CA ALA A 186 -5.96 -17.36 -3.83
C ALA A 186 -6.50 -16.17 -3.02
N THR A 187 -6.90 -16.40 -1.77
CA THR A 187 -7.37 -15.33 -0.88
C THR A 187 -6.27 -14.32 -0.57
N HIS A 188 -5.06 -14.80 -0.22
CA HIS A 188 -3.93 -13.94 0.08
C HIS A 188 -3.45 -13.16 -1.15
N LEU A 189 -3.27 -13.84 -2.27
CA LEU A 189 -2.84 -13.20 -3.51
C LEU A 189 -3.91 -12.22 -4.04
N GLY A 190 -5.19 -12.60 -3.97
CA GLY A 190 -6.31 -11.74 -4.36
C GLY A 190 -6.38 -10.46 -3.53
N LEU A 191 -6.19 -10.55 -2.21
CA LEU A 191 -6.12 -9.37 -1.36
C LEU A 191 -4.85 -8.53 -1.63
N ALA A 192 -3.70 -9.15 -1.94
CA ALA A 192 -2.50 -8.44 -2.37
C ALA A 192 -2.75 -7.58 -3.62
N PHE A 193 -3.40 -8.14 -4.64
CA PHE A 193 -3.75 -7.41 -5.85
C PHE A 193 -4.80 -6.33 -5.60
N ALA A 194 -5.77 -6.56 -4.71
CA ALA A 194 -6.72 -5.53 -4.32
C ALA A 194 -6.03 -4.34 -3.63
N ILE A 195 -5.09 -4.61 -2.72
CA ILE A 195 -4.27 -3.57 -2.07
C ILE A 195 -3.44 -2.82 -3.11
N LEU A 196 -2.76 -3.53 -4.01
CA LEU A 196 -1.96 -2.94 -5.07
C LEU A 196 -2.80 -2.01 -5.97
N GLY A 197 -3.99 -2.47 -6.37
CA GLY A 197 -4.96 -1.70 -7.14
C GLY A 197 -5.46 -0.45 -6.40
N LEU A 198 -5.72 -0.56 -5.10
CA LEU A 198 -6.11 0.58 -4.26
C LEU A 198 -4.98 1.60 -4.11
N ILE A 199 -3.74 1.17 -3.92
CA ILE A 199 -2.58 2.06 -3.85
C ILE A 199 -2.42 2.81 -5.18
N ALA A 200 -2.48 2.10 -6.31
CA ALA A 200 -2.42 2.71 -7.63
C ALA A 200 -3.56 3.72 -7.85
N TRP A 201 -4.79 3.32 -7.51
CA TRP A 201 -5.97 4.18 -7.60
C TRP A 201 -5.82 5.45 -6.77
N TYR A 202 -5.30 5.33 -5.54
CA TYR A 202 -5.04 6.48 -4.67
C TYR A 202 -3.93 7.37 -5.22
N ALA A 203 -2.79 6.81 -5.63
CA ALA A 203 -1.69 7.58 -6.22
C ALA A 203 -2.14 8.39 -7.46
N LEU A 204 -2.93 7.77 -8.35
CA LEU A 204 -3.51 8.43 -9.52
C LEU A 204 -4.56 9.48 -9.14
N SER A 205 -5.40 9.20 -8.14
CA SER A 205 -6.40 10.15 -7.64
C SER A 205 -5.75 11.39 -7.02
N LEU A 206 -4.61 11.25 -6.32
CA LEU A 206 -3.84 12.39 -5.81
C LEU A 206 -3.19 13.22 -6.93
N SER A 207 -3.03 12.66 -8.14
CA SER A 207 -2.42 13.33 -9.29
C SER A 207 -3.33 14.40 -9.90
N ARG A 208 -4.65 14.35 -9.66
CA ARG A 208 -5.62 15.33 -10.16
C ARG A 208 -6.08 16.28 -9.06
N PRO A 209 -6.25 17.59 -9.36
CA PRO A 209 -6.92 18.52 -8.46
C PRO A 209 -8.34 18.04 -8.13
N GLU A 210 -8.80 18.27 -6.89
CA GLU A 210 -10.16 17.87 -6.47
C GLU A 210 -11.26 18.53 -7.33
N ALA A 211 -11.03 19.77 -7.78
CA ALA A 211 -11.92 20.45 -8.71
C ALA A 211 -12.12 19.66 -10.01
N GLN A 212 -11.03 19.13 -10.60
CA GLN A 212 -11.11 18.31 -11.82
C GLN A 212 -11.77 16.95 -11.56
N LEU A 213 -11.55 16.34 -10.39
CA LEU A 213 -12.22 15.09 -10.02
C LEU A 213 -13.73 15.28 -9.80
N MET A 214 -14.14 16.39 -9.18
CA MET A 214 -15.54 16.73 -8.99
C MET A 214 -16.21 17.07 -10.32
N GLN A 215 -15.53 17.79 -11.21
CA GLN A 215 -16.02 18.08 -12.55
C GLN A 215 -16.18 16.81 -13.38
N ALA A 216 -15.19 15.90 -13.33
CA ALA A 216 -15.26 14.59 -13.98
C ALA A 216 -16.39 13.69 -13.44
N ARG A 217 -16.70 13.78 -12.13
CA ARG A 217 -17.85 13.08 -11.54
C ARG A 217 -19.17 13.67 -12.02
N ARG A 218 -19.30 15.00 -12.04
CA ARG A 218 -20.50 15.68 -12.55
C ARG A 218 -20.74 15.37 -14.04
N SER A 219 -19.69 15.36 -14.86
CA SER A 219 -19.80 15.01 -16.27
C SER A 219 -20.13 13.53 -16.51
N ARG A 220 -19.90 12.65 -15.53
CA ARG A 220 -20.27 11.23 -15.59
C ARG A 220 -21.71 10.97 -15.15
N GLU A 221 -22.32 11.86 -14.37
CA GLU A 221 -23.73 11.79 -14.02
C GLU A 221 -24.59 12.42 -15.11
N GLY A 222 -25.29 11.59 -15.90
CA GLY A 222 -26.11 12.06 -17.03
C GLY A 222 -27.16 13.11 -16.65
N LYS A 223 -27.76 13.02 -15.45
CA LYS A 223 -28.70 14.03 -14.93
C LYS A 223 -28.04 15.38 -14.63
N LEU A 224 -26.83 15.37 -14.04
CA LEU A 224 -26.11 16.61 -13.76
C LEU A 224 -25.51 17.20 -15.03
N PHE A 225 -25.06 16.36 -15.96
CA PHE A 225 -24.64 16.78 -17.29
C PHE A 225 -25.79 17.46 -18.05
N SER A 226 -26.99 16.84 -18.10
CA SER A 226 -28.15 17.44 -18.78
C SER A 226 -28.64 18.74 -18.12
N LEU A 227 -28.52 18.85 -16.79
CA LEU A 227 -28.84 20.08 -16.05
C LEU A 227 -27.78 21.18 -16.22
N SER A 228 -26.49 20.81 -16.34
CA SER A 228 -25.38 21.77 -16.46
C SER A 228 -25.17 22.28 -17.88
N THR A 229 -25.49 21.46 -18.89
CA THR A 229 -25.45 21.83 -20.32
C THR A 229 -26.80 22.37 -20.78
N GLY A 230 -27.66 22.79 -19.84
CA GLY A 230 -29.10 22.98 -20.00
C GLY A 230 -29.48 23.47 -21.39
N LEU A 231 -30.33 22.70 -22.08
CA LEU A 231 -30.89 23.06 -23.37
C LEU A 231 -29.82 23.50 -24.41
N MET A 232 -29.18 22.52 -25.04
CA MET A 232 -29.02 22.57 -26.49
C MET A 232 -29.97 21.55 -27.10
#